data_AF-A0AAU4B3L1-F1
#
_entry.id   AF-A0AAU4B3L1-F1
#
_cell.length_a   1.000
_cell.length_b   1.000
_cell.length_c   1.000
_cell.angle_alpha   90.00
_cell.angle_beta   90.00
_cell.angle_gamma   90.00
#
_symmetry.space_group_name_H-M   'P 1'
#
loop_
_entity.id
_entity.type
_entity.pdbx_description
1 polymer ?
#
loop_
_entity_poly.entity_id
_entity_poly.type
_entity_poly.pdbx_seq_one_letter_code
_entity_poly.pdbx_strand_id
1 'polypeptide(L)' 'MFRNAKIFATAFADCRMVGADFQFTEMHNVRFVNCDLTGAQFGNVKMGTVRAGLACEEPARV' A
#
# COMPACT_ATOMS: atom_id res chain seq x y z
N MET A 1 -9.87 -1.34 4.45
CA MET A 1 -9.89 -0.13 5.30
C MET A 1 -8.78 -0.28 6.32
N PHE A 2 -7.65 0.41 6.15
CA PHE A 2 -6.49 0.32 7.06
C PHE A 2 -6.15 1.65 7.72
N ARG A 3 -6.96 2.70 7.57
CA ARG A 3 -6.74 4.03 8.14
C ARG A 3 -6.36 4.00 9.62
N ASN A 4 -5.37 4.79 10.02
CA ASN A 4 -4.78 4.82 11.37
C ASN A 4 -4.20 3.48 11.89
N ALA A 5 -4.02 2.48 11.02
CA ALA A 5 -3.35 1.24 11.38
C ALA A 5 -1.82 1.40 11.39
N LYS A 6 -1.17 0.54 12.17
CA LYS A 6 0.28 0.39 12.16
C LYS A 6 0.65 -0.97 11.56
N ILE A 7 1.42 -0.95 10.49
CA ILE A 7 1.76 -2.12 9.70
C ILE A 7 3.29 -2.24 9.67
N PHE A 8 3.81 -3.26 10.33
CA PHE A 8 5.24 -3.51 10.45
C PHE A 8 5.57 -4.88 9.85
N ALA A 9 6.66 -4.94 9.07
CA ALA A 9 7.22 -6.18 8.52
C ALA A 9 6.19 -7.09 7.81
N THR A 10 5.25 -6.49 7.06
CA THR A 10 4.14 -7.19 6.41
C THR A 10 4.34 -7.25 4.90
N ALA A 11 4.04 -8.39 4.29
CA ALA A 11 4.02 -8.54 2.84
C ALA A 11 2.60 -8.83 2.35
N PHE A 12 2.10 -7.97 1.48
CA PHE A 12 0.89 -8.21 0.70
C PHE A 12 1.33 -8.78 -0.65
N ALA A 13 0.86 -9.99 -0.97
CA ALA A 13 1.17 -10.67 -2.22
C ALA A 13 -0.12 -11.13 -2.90
N ASP A 14 -0.23 -10.94 -4.22
CA ASP A 14 -1.35 -11.42 -5.05
C ASP A 14 -2.74 -10.94 -4.54
N CYS A 15 -2.76 -9.77 -3.91
CA CYS A 15 -3.96 -9.19 -3.32
C CYS A 15 -4.57 -8.10 -4.21
N ARG A 16 -5.88 -8.15 -4.44
CA ARG A 16 -6.62 -7.05 -5.06
C ARG A 16 -7.05 -6.04 -4.00
N MET A 17 -6.42 -4.88 -4.00
CA MET A 17 -6.54 -3.82 -2.98
C MET A 17 -6.99 -2.49 -3.61
N VAL A 18 -7.85 -2.58 -4.61
CA VAL A 18 -8.44 -1.44 -5.31
C VAL A 18 -9.21 -0.56 -4.32
N GLY A 19 -8.95 0.74 -4.34
CA GLY A 19 -9.57 1.71 -3.44
C GLY A 19 -9.16 1.57 -1.98
N ALA A 20 -8.08 0.85 -1.67
CA ALA A 20 -7.66 0.64 -0.29
C ALA A 20 -7.26 1.95 0.39
N ASP A 21 -7.92 2.26 1.51
CA ASP A 21 -7.57 3.42 2.34
C ASP A 21 -6.44 3.07 3.32
N PHE A 22 -5.25 3.60 3.06
CA PHE A 22 -4.06 3.58 3.91
C PHE A 22 -3.81 4.93 4.59
N GLN A 23 -4.75 5.86 4.58
CA GLN A 23 -4.48 7.21 5.08
C GLN A 23 -4.13 7.19 6.58
N PHE A 24 -3.21 8.07 6.99
CA PHE A 24 -2.73 8.17 8.38
C PHE A 24 -2.13 6.88 8.95
N THR A 25 -1.72 5.93 8.10
CA THR A 25 -1.07 4.70 8.55
C THR A 25 0.42 4.88 8.77
N GLU A 26 0.98 4.04 9.65
CA GLU A 26 2.42 3.91 9.87
C GLU A 26 2.89 2.58 9.28
N MET A 27 3.73 2.64 8.25
CA MET A 27 4.17 1.49 7.46
C MET A 27 5.70 1.38 7.48
N HIS A 28 6.21 0.29 8.06
CA HIS A 28 7.65 0.03 8.10
C HIS A 28 7.98 -1.40 7.69
N ASN A 29 8.93 -1.56 6.78
CA ASN A 29 9.33 -2.84 6.20
C ASN A 29 8.17 -3.57 5.51
N VAL A 30 7.32 -2.83 4.80
CA VAL A 30 6.14 -3.36 4.11
C VAL A 30 6.47 -3.67 2.64
N ARG A 31 5.94 -4.77 2.11
CA ARG A 31 6.10 -5.17 0.70
C ARG A 31 4.76 -5.37 0.02
N PHE A 32 4.61 -4.85 -1.20
CA PHE A 32 3.48 -5.12 -2.09
C PHE A 32 4.01 -5.87 -3.31
N VAL A 33 3.50 -7.08 -3.58
CA VAL A 33 3.99 -7.94 -4.66
C VAL A 33 2.80 -8.44 -5.46
N ASN A 34 2.75 -8.13 -6.75
CA ASN A 34 1.61 -8.51 -7.61
C ASN A 34 0.25 -8.08 -7.04
N CYS A 35 0.20 -6.90 -6.42
CA CYS A 35 -1.00 -6.36 -5.80
C CYS A 35 -1.62 -5.28 -6.68
N ASP A 36 -2.92 -5.34 -6.88
CA ASP A 36 -3.68 -4.30 -7.56
C ASP A 36 -4.02 -3.18 -6.55
N LEU A 37 -3.25 -2.10 -6.58
CA LEU A 37 -3.41 -0.93 -5.69
C LEU A 37 -4.22 0.19 -6.36
N THR A 38 -5.04 -0.14 -7.36
CA THR A 38 -5.77 0.83 -8.16
C THR A 38 -6.62 1.77 -7.31
N GLY A 39 -6.33 3.07 -7.30
CA GLY A 39 -7.07 4.06 -6.50
C GLY A 39 -6.86 3.93 -4.98
N ALA A 40 -5.84 3.20 -4.52
CA ALA A 40 -5.46 3.17 -3.12
C ALA A 40 -4.99 4.55 -2.65
N GLN A 41 -5.38 4.93 -1.42
CA GLN A 41 -5.10 6.24 -0.85
C GLN A 41 -3.99 6.15 0.20
N PHE A 42 -2.88 6.83 -0.03
CA PHE A 42 -1.70 6.87 0.85
C PHE A 42 -1.49 8.22 1.55
N GLY A 43 -2.54 9.04 1.66
CA GLY A 43 -2.46 10.38 2.26
C GLY A 43 -2.04 10.36 3.74
N ASN A 44 -1.13 11.25 4.13
CA ASN A 44 -0.63 11.39 5.51
C ASN A 44 -0.02 10.10 6.10
N VAL A 45 0.50 9.21 5.25
CA VAL A 45 1.18 7.99 5.69
C VAL A 45 2.60 8.30 6.16
N LYS A 46 3.01 7.64 7.25
CA LYS A 46 4.42 7.52 7.63
C LYS A 46 5.01 6.26 7.00
N MET A 47 5.77 6.43 5.91
CA MET A 47 6.47 5.33 5.24
C MET A 47 7.93 5.29 5.71
N GLY A 48 8.33 4.17 6.30
CA GLY A 48 9.74 3.79 6.43
C GLY A 48 10.20 3.06 5.18
N THR A 49 10.83 1.90 5.34
CA THR A 49 11.17 1.02 4.22
C THR A 49 9.91 0.38 3.63
N VAL A 50 9.47 0.83 2.46
CA VAL A 50 8.36 0.20 1.72
C VAL A 50 8.88 -0.20 0.33
N ARG A 51 8.50 -1.40 -0.14
CA ARG A 51 8.85 -1.89 -1.48
C ARG A 51 7.60 -2.29 -2.24
N ALA A 52 7.34 -1.62 -3.36
CA ALA A 52 6.37 -2.08 -4.35
C ALA A 52 7.11 -2.89 -5.42
N GLY A 53 6.64 -4.10 -5.71
CA GLY A 53 7.13 -4.93 -6.81
C GLY A 53 6.60 -4.44 -8.15
N LEU A 54 7.31 -4.76 -9.23
CA LEU A 54 7.09 -4.34 -10.62
C LEU A 54 5.68 -4.62 -11.19
N ALA A 55 4.85 -5.39 -10.47
CA ALA A 55 3.49 -5.77 -10.87
C ALA A 55 2.39 -5.05 -10.07
N CYS A 56 2.73 -4.07 -9.24
CA CYS A 56 1.70 -3.17 -8.70
C CYS A 56 1.32 -2.19 -9.82
N GLU A 57 0.31 -2.53 -10.60
CA GLU A 57 -0.26 -1.61 -11.59
C GLU A 57 -0.78 -0.38 -10.85
N GLU A 58 -0.06 0.74 -11.00
CA GLU A 58 -0.53 2.06 -10.60
C GLU A 58 -1.43 2.56 -11.74
N PRO A 59 -2.76 2.53 -11.61
CA PRO A 59 -3.62 3.11 -12.63
C PRO A 59 -3.38 4.62 -12.63
N ALA A 60 -2.86 5.10 -13.75
CA ALA A 60 -3.01 6.45 -14.26
C ALA A 60 -3.14 7.57 -13.22
N ARG A 61 -2.01 8.20 -12.95
CA ARG A 61 -1.89 9.66 -12.82
C ARG A 61 -2.89 10.35 -13.78
N VAL A 62 -3.95 10.94 -13.23
CA VAL A 62 -4.68 12.08 -13.82
C VAL A 62 -4.23 13.35 -13.13
#